data_AF-A0A3P9L2K3-F1
#
_entry.id   AF-A0A3P9L2K3-F1
#
_cell.length_a   1.000
_cell.length_b   1.000
_cell.length_c   1.000
_cell.angle_alpha   90.00
_cell.angle_beta   90.00
_cell.angle_gamma   90.00
#
_symmetry.space_group_name_H-M   'P 1'
#
loop_
_entity.id
_entity.type
_entity.pdbx_description
1 polymer ?
#
loop_
_entity_poly.entity_id
_entity_poly.type
_entity_poly.pdbx_seq_one_letter_code
_entity_poly.pdbx_strand_id
1 'polypeptide(L)'
;MMDSRVLLAALLLVFGLASVLAQSSPDDVCEKKNATNCEDCLKNVSCLWCIKTKSCVTYPAKTILPPHALCPLNDARWGLCMMNFQTLIITLAVLGGVIIIALLVCMFCCCKCESFGSTRFENKMQRRGDKAKTKQEQRTAEMKQRHQEIRQKYGLNGPNPYSRFA
;
A
#
# COMPACT_ATOMS: atom_id res chain seq x y z
N MET A 1 0.41 -10.92 1.45
CA MET A 1 0.04 -10.09 0.28
C MET A 1 -0.95 -9.06 0.77
N MET A 2 -0.57 -7.78 0.84
CA MET A 2 -1.54 -6.72 1.16
C MET A 2 -2.26 -6.39 -0.14
N ASP A 3 -3.55 -6.74 -0.21
CA ASP A 3 -4.35 -6.57 -1.41
C ASP A 3 -4.35 -5.10 -1.87
N SER A 4 -4.23 -4.89 -3.18
CA SER A 4 -4.26 -3.56 -3.81
C SER A 4 -5.49 -2.73 -3.37
N ARG A 5 -6.59 -3.41 -3.04
CA ARG A 5 -7.80 -2.81 -2.44
C ARG A 5 -7.57 -2.19 -1.06
N VAL A 6 -6.75 -2.82 -0.22
CA VAL A 6 -6.39 -2.32 1.12
C VAL A 6 -5.49 -1.08 1.01
N LEU A 7 -4.56 -1.08 0.06
CA LEU A 7 -3.72 0.09 -0.24
C LEU A 7 -4.55 1.27 -0.75
N LEU A 8 -5.50 1.01 -1.64
CA LEU A 8 -6.38 2.04 -2.21
C LEU A 8 -7.33 2.61 -1.15
N ALA A 9 -7.90 1.75 -0.30
CA ALA A 9 -8.72 2.18 0.83
C ALA A 9 -7.91 2.98 1.87
N ALA A 10 -6.68 2.58 2.17
CA ALA A 10 -5.78 3.33 3.06
C ALA A 10 -5.40 4.69 2.47
N LEU A 11 -5.11 4.77 1.17
CA LEU A 11 -4.83 6.03 0.47
C LEU A 11 -6.04 6.98 0.51
N LEU A 12 -7.24 6.47 0.26
CA LEU A 12 -8.48 7.25 0.32
C LEU A 12 -8.79 7.73 1.75
N LEU A 13 -8.54 6.90 2.76
CA LEU A 13 -8.67 7.28 4.17
C LEU A 13 -7.68 8.38 4.56
N VAL A 14 -6.42 8.29 4.12
CA VAL A 14 -5.40 9.32 4.37
C VAL A 14 -5.77 10.63 3.67
N PHE A 15 -6.23 10.59 2.42
CA PHE A 15 -6.70 11.77 1.69
C PHE A 15 -7.93 12.40 2.34
N GLY A 16 -8.86 11.59 2.85
CA GLY A 16 -10.05 12.05 3.57
C GLY A 16 -9.73 12.69 4.91
N LEU A 17 -8.70 12.23 5.62
CA LEU A 17 -8.25 12.86 6.87
C LEU A 17 -7.51 14.18 6.64
N ALA A 18 -6.75 14.28 5.55
CA ALA A 18 -6.03 15.49 5.18
C ALA A 18 -6.97 16.67 4.83
N SER A 19 -8.14 16.39 4.23
CA SER A 19 -9.13 17.44 3.92
C SER A 19 -9.84 17.98 5.16
N VAL A 20 -10.00 17.17 6.20
CA VAL A 20 -10.63 17.59 7.49
C VAL A 20 -9.72 18.53 8.27
N LEU A 21 -8.39 18.38 8.18
CA LEU A 21 -7.43 19.25 8.85
C LEU A 21 -7.24 20.62 8.14
N ALA A 22 -7.79 20.80 6.94
CA ALA A 22 -7.62 22.01 6.14
C ALA A 22 -8.67 23.12 6.42
N GLN A 23 -9.54 22.95 7.43
CA GLN A 23 -10.47 24.01 7.84
C GLN A 23 -9.75 25.04 8.73
N SER A 24 -9.11 26.03 8.11
CA SER A 24 -8.79 27.29 8.79
C SER A 24 -9.97 28.25 8.65
N SER A 25 -10.58 28.62 9.76
CA SER A 25 -11.56 29.71 9.83
C SER A 25 -10.95 31.01 9.27
N PRO A 26 -11.71 31.79 8.48
CA PRO A 26 -11.31 33.14 8.12
C PRO A 26 -11.38 34.03 9.38
N ASP A 27 -10.57 35.08 9.43
CA ASP A 27 -10.67 36.22 10.37
C ASP A 27 -9.74 36.28 11.58
N ASP A 28 -8.69 35.46 11.65
CA ASP A 28 -7.49 35.84 12.41
C ASP A 28 -6.50 36.51 11.45
N VAL A 29 -6.56 37.84 11.39
CA VAL A 29 -5.66 38.66 10.57
C VAL A 29 -4.22 38.42 11.01
N CYS A 30 -3.48 37.58 10.30
CA CYS A 30 -2.07 37.26 10.55
C CYS A 30 -1.22 38.54 10.73
N GLU A 31 -1.57 39.60 9.99
CA GLU A 31 -0.88 40.89 10.00
C GLU A 31 -0.97 41.64 11.35
N LYS A 32 -1.93 41.29 12.22
CA LYS A 32 -1.99 41.83 13.60
C LYS A 32 -0.85 41.32 14.47
N LYS A 33 -0.20 40.22 14.07
CA LYS A 33 0.95 39.61 14.76
C LYS A 33 2.29 39.96 14.08
N ASN A 34 2.33 41.08 13.36
CA ASN A 34 3.59 41.62 12.89
C ASN A 34 4.50 41.96 14.08
N ALA A 35 5.80 41.66 13.96
CA ALA A 35 6.82 41.83 15.00
C ALA A 35 6.65 40.99 16.29
N THR A 36 5.81 39.95 16.30
CA THR A 36 5.72 38.99 17.42
C THR A 36 6.77 37.88 17.33
N ASN A 37 6.64 36.86 18.19
CA ASN A 37 7.37 35.61 18.03
C ASN A 37 6.79 34.77 16.89
N CYS A 38 7.64 33.92 16.33
CA CYS A 38 7.33 33.03 15.22
C CYS A 38 6.25 32.01 15.58
N GLU A 39 6.30 31.48 16.81
CA GLU A 39 5.33 30.52 17.34
C GLU A 39 3.93 31.13 17.44
N ASP A 40 3.82 32.42 17.78
CA ASP A 40 2.53 33.09 17.90
C ASP A 40 1.89 33.39 16.54
N CYS A 41 2.71 33.67 15.53
CA CYS A 41 2.27 33.84 14.14
C CYS A 41 1.79 32.51 13.54
N LEU A 42 2.54 31.42 13.76
CA LEU A 42 2.29 30.12 13.15
C LEU A 42 1.25 29.25 13.89
N LYS A 43 0.54 29.80 14.89
CA LYS A 43 -0.63 29.14 15.49
C LYS A 43 -1.69 28.78 14.44
N ASN A 44 -1.81 29.60 13.40
CA ASN A 44 -2.68 29.36 12.27
C ASN A 44 -1.87 28.90 11.05
N VAL A 45 -2.28 27.80 10.43
CA VAL A 45 -1.62 27.24 9.23
C VAL A 45 -1.74 28.15 8.00
N SER A 46 -2.62 29.14 8.05
CA SER A 46 -2.85 30.13 6.99
C SER A 46 -1.96 31.36 7.15
N CYS A 47 -1.04 31.38 8.12
CA CYS A 47 -0.07 32.45 8.31
C CYS A 47 1.34 31.99 7.92
N LEU A 48 2.14 32.92 7.41
CA LEU A 48 3.54 32.74 7.08
C LEU A 48 4.38 33.77 7.85
N TRP A 49 5.46 33.30 8.46
CA TRP A 49 6.40 34.13 9.21
C TRP A 49 7.69 34.33 8.43
N CYS A 50 8.17 35.57 8.36
CA CYS A 50 9.48 35.87 7.81
C CYS A 50 10.46 36.31 8.90
N ILE A 51 11.57 35.59 9.06
CA ILE A 51 12.57 35.92 10.09
C ILE A 51 13.27 37.25 9.79
N LYS A 52 13.62 37.50 8.52
CA LYS A 52 14.38 38.69 8.11
C LYS A 52 13.64 40.00 8.41
N THR A 53 12.35 40.06 8.09
CA THR A 53 11.50 41.25 8.25
C THR A 53 10.67 41.23 9.52
N LYS A 54 10.65 40.11 10.26
CA LYS A 54 9.79 39.86 11.43
C LYS A 54 8.30 40.16 11.15
N SER A 55 7.83 39.80 9.96
CA SER A 55 6.46 40.02 9.52
C SER A 55 5.68 38.71 9.48
N CYS A 56 4.42 38.76 9.95
CA CYS A 56 3.43 37.70 9.86
C CYS A 56 2.40 38.08 8.79
N VAL A 57 2.31 37.29 7.72
CA VAL A 57 1.41 37.58 6.58
C VAL A 57 0.49 36.42 6.31
N THR A 58 -0.71 36.69 5.81
CA THR A 58 -1.66 35.65 5.42
C THR A 58 -1.18 34.95 4.14
N TYR A 59 -1.21 33.63 4.14
CA TYR A 59 -0.68 32.77 3.10
C TYR A 59 -1.71 31.69 2.74
N PRO A 60 -1.97 31.40 1.45
CA PRO A 60 -1.31 31.93 0.25
C PRO A 60 -1.87 33.30 -0.21
N ALA A 61 -1.00 34.30 -0.37
CA ALA A 61 -1.40 35.67 -0.70
C ALA A 61 -1.69 35.92 -2.20
N LYS A 62 -1.43 34.93 -3.08
CA LYS A 62 -1.74 34.89 -4.54
C LYS A 62 -0.99 33.74 -5.23
N THR A 63 0.20 33.36 -4.73
CA THR A 63 1.05 32.32 -5.30
C THR A 63 1.36 31.23 -4.27
N ILE A 64 1.52 29.99 -4.75
CA ILE A 64 1.79 28.79 -3.93
C ILE A 64 3.22 28.78 -3.38
N LEU A 65 4.12 29.60 -3.92
CA LEU A 65 5.43 29.87 -3.34
C LEU A 65 5.53 31.38 -3.05
N PRO A 66 5.99 31.78 -1.86
CA PRO A 66 6.20 33.18 -1.57
C PRO A 66 7.32 33.72 -2.48
N PRO A 67 7.11 34.83 -3.20
CA PRO A 67 8.17 35.45 -4.00
C PRO A 67 9.33 35.92 -3.10
N HIS A 68 10.55 35.83 -3.62
CA HIS A 68 11.77 36.26 -2.91
C HIS A 68 11.74 37.72 -2.44
N ALA A 69 10.93 38.57 -3.08
CA ALA A 69 10.72 39.96 -2.68
C ALA A 69 9.98 40.11 -1.34
N LEU A 70 9.08 39.17 -1.00
CA LEU A 70 8.38 39.17 0.29
C LEU A 70 9.25 38.56 1.38
N CYS A 71 9.79 37.36 1.15
CA CYS A 71 10.72 36.72 2.07
C CYS A 71 11.60 35.71 1.31
N PRO A 72 12.92 35.66 1.58
CA PRO A 72 13.75 34.60 1.05
C PRO A 72 13.31 33.24 1.63
N LEU A 73 13.29 32.20 0.79
CA LEU A 73 12.76 30.87 1.12
C LEU A 73 13.46 30.20 2.33
N ASN A 74 14.70 30.58 2.60
CA ASN A 74 15.48 30.13 3.77
C ASN A 74 14.97 30.71 5.10
N ASP A 75 14.45 31.94 5.08
CA ASP A 75 14.01 32.65 6.29
C ASP A 75 12.48 32.57 6.48
N ALA A 76 11.76 32.10 5.48
CA ALA A 76 10.33 31.87 5.54
C ALA A 76 10.01 30.62 6.36
N ARG A 77 9.01 30.71 7.24
CA ARG A 77 8.50 29.63 8.10
C ARG A 77 7.00 29.48 7.90
N TRP A 78 6.53 28.24 7.86
CA TRP A 78 5.12 27.91 7.66
C TRP A 78 4.76 26.67 8.48
N GLY A 79 3.69 26.76 9.27
CA GLY A 79 3.23 25.70 10.19
C GLY A 79 4.16 25.45 11.39
N LEU A 80 5.49 25.38 11.17
CA LEU A 80 6.49 25.11 12.20
C LEU A 80 7.58 26.19 12.17
N CYS A 81 7.97 26.68 13.36
CA CYS A 81 9.01 27.71 13.44
C CYS A 81 10.44 27.15 13.27
N MET A 82 10.66 25.93 13.77
CA MET A 82 12.01 25.34 13.85
C MET A 82 12.65 25.09 12.48
N MET A 83 11.83 24.89 11.43
CA MET A 83 12.30 24.42 10.12
C MET A 83 11.95 25.43 9.01
N ASN A 84 12.82 25.55 8.01
CA ASN A 84 12.62 26.49 6.89
C ASN A 84 11.50 25.97 5.97
N PHE A 85 10.83 26.87 5.26
CA PHE A 85 9.85 26.52 4.23
C PHE A 85 10.45 25.61 3.15
N GLN A 86 11.69 25.88 2.74
CA GLN A 86 12.42 25.04 1.79
C GLN A 86 12.58 23.59 2.28
N THR A 87 12.91 23.39 3.56
CA THR A 87 13.06 22.06 4.14
C THR A 87 11.73 21.30 4.13
N LEU A 88 10.63 21.98 4.45
CA LEU A 88 9.29 21.38 4.41
C LEU A 88 8.88 20.92 3.01
N ILE A 89 9.21 21.70 1.98
CA ILE A 89 8.93 21.30 0.59
C ILE A 89 9.75 20.05 0.22
N ILE A 90 11.05 20.04 0.56
CA ILE A 90 11.93 18.92 0.24
C ILE A 90 11.44 17.64 0.92
N THR A 91 11.07 17.70 2.19
CA THR A 91 10.58 16.50 2.91
C THR A 91 9.29 15.97 2.31
N LEU A 92 8.33 16.83 1.97
CA LEU A 92 7.09 16.42 1.30
C LEU A 92 7.35 15.83 -0.10
N ALA A 93 8.28 16.41 -0.86
CA ALA A 93 8.66 15.90 -2.17
C ALA A 93 9.33 14.51 -2.07
N VAL A 94 10.23 14.31 -1.11
CA VAL A 94 10.89 13.01 -0.89
C VAL A 94 9.89 11.96 -0.43
N LEU A 95 9.03 12.28 0.55
CA LEU A 95 7.99 11.36 1.02
C LEU A 95 7.02 10.98 -0.10
N GLY A 96 6.54 11.96 -0.86
CA GLY A 96 5.70 11.73 -2.04
C GLY A 96 6.41 10.88 -3.10
N GLY A 97 7.68 11.18 -3.39
CA GLY A 97 8.50 10.42 -4.33
C GLY A 97 8.70 8.96 -3.93
N VAL A 98 9.01 8.70 -2.65
CA VAL A 98 9.16 7.33 -2.13
C VAL A 98 7.85 6.57 -2.22
N ILE A 99 6.70 7.20 -1.90
CA ILE A 99 5.39 6.58 -2.02
C ILE A 99 5.08 6.25 -3.49
N ILE A 100 5.32 7.17 -4.42
CA ILE A 100 5.10 6.94 -5.85
C ILE A 100 6.00 5.81 -6.35
N ILE A 101 7.30 5.80 -6.00
CA ILE A 101 8.23 4.74 -6.39
C ILE A 101 7.78 3.40 -5.81
N ALA A 102 7.38 3.36 -4.53
CA ALA A 102 6.87 2.14 -3.90
C ALA A 102 5.62 1.60 -4.60
N LEU A 103 4.70 2.48 -5.03
CA LEU A 103 3.52 2.10 -5.82
C LEU A 103 3.91 1.60 -7.21
N LEU A 104 4.84 2.26 -7.91
CA LEU A 104 5.32 1.81 -9.21
C LEU A 104 5.99 0.43 -9.09
N VAL A 105 6.86 0.23 -8.10
CA VAL A 105 7.49 -1.07 -7.84
C VAL A 105 6.43 -2.12 -7.47
N CYS A 106 5.43 -1.80 -6.65
CA CYS A 106 4.34 -2.72 -6.34
C CYS A 106 3.53 -3.09 -7.60
N MET A 107 3.17 -2.12 -8.43
CA MET A 107 2.39 -2.35 -9.66
C MET A 107 3.21 -3.08 -10.73
N PHE A 108 4.49 -2.78 -10.89
CA PHE A 108 5.34 -3.41 -11.91
C PHE A 108 5.99 -4.72 -11.44
N CYS A 109 6.25 -4.91 -10.14
CA CYS A 109 6.88 -6.10 -9.60
C CYS A 109 5.91 -7.07 -8.88
N CYS A 110 4.71 -6.66 -8.48
CA CYS A 110 3.70 -7.59 -7.96
C CYS A 110 2.64 -7.92 -9.02
N CYS A 111 2.12 -6.94 -9.77
CA CYS A 111 1.11 -7.22 -10.79
C CYS A 111 1.67 -7.78 -12.10
N LYS A 112 2.97 -7.64 -12.38
CA LYS A 112 3.61 -8.27 -13.56
C LYS A 112 4.35 -9.57 -13.24
N CYS A 113 4.78 -9.79 -11.99
CA CYS A 113 5.50 -11.02 -11.59
C CYS A 113 4.59 -12.22 -11.32
N GLU A 114 3.27 -12.04 -11.23
CA GLU A 114 2.32 -13.17 -11.25
C GLU A 114 2.32 -13.89 -12.61
N SER A 115 2.80 -13.26 -13.68
CA SER A 115 2.91 -13.93 -15.00
C SER A 115 4.31 -14.43 -15.34
N PHE A 116 5.35 -13.94 -14.67
CA PHE A 116 6.74 -14.20 -15.08
C PHE A 116 7.46 -15.29 -14.29
N GLY A 117 6.98 -15.63 -13.09
CA GLY A 117 7.62 -16.62 -12.20
C GLY A 117 6.73 -17.75 -11.70
N SER A 118 5.50 -17.45 -11.28
CA SER A 118 4.59 -18.43 -10.67
C SER A 118 4.13 -19.46 -11.71
N THR A 119 3.74 -19.06 -12.92
CA THR A 119 3.29 -19.99 -13.97
C THR A 119 4.30 -21.10 -14.26
N ARG A 120 5.59 -20.81 -14.27
CA ARG A 120 6.63 -21.84 -14.50
C ARG A 120 6.77 -22.78 -13.30
N PHE A 121 6.61 -22.27 -12.09
CA PHE A 121 6.68 -23.05 -10.85
C PHE A 121 5.42 -23.91 -10.66
N GLU A 122 4.24 -23.33 -10.83
CA GLU A 122 2.93 -23.99 -10.82
C GLU A 122 2.86 -25.12 -11.85
N ASN A 123 3.27 -24.87 -13.10
CA ASN A 123 3.32 -25.92 -14.14
C ASN A 123 4.27 -27.06 -13.78
N LYS A 124 5.38 -26.78 -13.09
CA LYS A 124 6.31 -27.82 -12.59
C LYS A 124 5.70 -28.59 -11.42
N MET A 125 4.97 -27.93 -10.54
CA MET A 125 4.30 -28.54 -9.39
C MET A 125 3.14 -29.45 -9.84
N GLN A 126 2.32 -28.98 -10.78
CA GLN A 126 1.22 -29.74 -11.37
C GLN A 126 1.73 -31.01 -12.05
N ARG A 127 2.78 -30.91 -12.89
CA ARG A 127 3.42 -32.08 -13.51
C ARG A 127 3.97 -33.09 -12.49
N ARG A 128 4.43 -32.65 -11.32
CA ARG A 128 4.89 -33.54 -10.24
C ARG A 128 3.70 -34.21 -9.55
N GLY A 129 2.63 -33.47 -9.31
CA GLY A 129 1.36 -33.99 -8.77
C GLY A 129 0.74 -35.05 -9.67
N ASP A 130 0.64 -34.80 -10.98
CA ASP A 130 0.08 -35.74 -11.95
C ASP A 130 0.89 -37.04 -12.03
N LYS A 131 2.23 -36.94 -11.99
CA LYS A 131 3.12 -38.11 -11.93
C LYS A 131 2.96 -38.92 -10.64
N ALA A 132 2.68 -38.27 -9.52
CA ALA A 132 2.43 -38.96 -8.26
C ALA A 132 1.05 -39.65 -8.28
N LYS A 133 0.03 -38.94 -8.77
CA LYS A 133 -1.35 -39.44 -8.89
C LYS A 133 -1.44 -40.66 -9.80
N THR A 134 -0.85 -40.59 -11.00
CA THR A 134 -0.80 -41.71 -11.95
C THR A 134 -0.10 -42.94 -11.36
N LYS A 135 1.01 -42.76 -10.63
CA LYS A 135 1.67 -43.87 -9.92
C LYS A 135 0.79 -44.47 -8.82
N GLN A 136 0.04 -43.64 -8.09
CA GLN A 136 -0.86 -44.11 -7.04
C GLN A 136 -2.07 -44.86 -7.63
N GLU A 137 -2.62 -44.37 -8.73
CA GLU A 137 -3.68 -45.05 -9.48
C GLU A 137 -3.19 -46.40 -10.04
N GLN A 138 -1.97 -46.47 -10.58
CA GLN A 138 -1.35 -47.72 -11.01
C GLN A 138 -1.23 -48.74 -9.87
N ARG A 139 -0.69 -48.34 -8.71
CA ARG A 139 -0.60 -49.22 -7.53
C ARG A 139 -1.97 -49.71 -7.06
N THR A 140 -2.98 -48.83 -7.13
CA THR A 140 -4.35 -49.17 -6.72
C THR A 140 -5.00 -50.14 -7.71
N ALA A 141 -4.80 -49.92 -9.01
CA ALA A 141 -5.30 -50.81 -10.06
C ALA A 141 -4.63 -52.19 -9.99
N GLU A 142 -3.31 -52.23 -9.79
CA GLU A 142 -2.56 -53.48 -9.61
C GLU A 142 -3.07 -54.25 -8.37
N MET A 143 -3.22 -53.56 -7.22
CA MET A 143 -3.82 -54.20 -6.04
C MET A 143 -5.22 -54.76 -6.35
N LYS A 144 -6.08 -53.99 -7.01
CA LYS A 144 -7.44 -54.46 -7.37
C LYS A 144 -7.40 -55.67 -8.28
N GLN A 145 -6.53 -55.69 -9.29
CA GLN A 145 -6.35 -56.84 -10.18
C GLN A 145 -5.89 -58.07 -9.41
N ARG A 146 -4.87 -57.96 -8.56
CA ARG A 146 -4.42 -59.06 -7.69
C ARG A 146 -5.53 -59.60 -6.78
N HIS A 147 -6.32 -58.71 -6.19
CA HIS A 147 -7.46 -59.11 -5.37
C HIS A 147 -8.53 -59.83 -6.18
N GLN A 148 -8.81 -59.38 -7.42
CA GLN A 148 -9.75 -60.03 -8.32
C GLN A 148 -9.25 -61.40 -8.78
N GLU A 149 -7.97 -61.54 -9.13
CA GLU A 149 -7.33 -62.82 -9.47
C GLU A 149 -7.49 -63.85 -8.33
N ILE A 150 -7.24 -63.43 -7.08
CA ILE A 150 -7.45 -64.27 -5.89
C ILE A 150 -8.92 -64.66 -5.75
N ARG A 151 -9.83 -63.68 -5.90
CA ARG A 151 -11.27 -63.91 -5.79
C ARG A 151 -11.77 -64.94 -6.82
N GLN A 152 -11.26 -64.86 -8.04
CA GLN A 152 -11.55 -65.81 -9.11
C GLN A 152 -10.99 -67.20 -8.82
N LYS A 153 -9.74 -67.30 -8.34
CA LYS A 153 -9.10 -68.58 -8.00
C LYS A 153 -9.88 -69.38 -6.95
N TYR A 154 -10.52 -68.70 -5.99
CA TYR A 154 -11.28 -69.34 -4.91
C TYR A 154 -12.80 -69.31 -5.13
N GLY A 155 -13.28 -68.97 -6.33
CA GLY A 155 -14.72 -68.99 -6.65
C GLY A 155 -15.56 -67.94 -5.92
N LEU A 156 -14.95 -66.90 -5.34
CA LEU A 156 -15.58 -65.83 -4.56
C LEU A 156 -16.21 -64.72 -5.46
N ASN A 157 -16.54 -65.04 -6.71
CA ASN A 157 -17.03 -64.11 -7.73
C ASN A 157 -18.52 -63.73 -7.56
N GLY A 158 -19.22 -64.36 -6.61
CA GLY A 158 -20.61 -64.09 -6.30
C GLY A 158 -20.82 -62.84 -5.42
N PRO A 159 -22.08 -62.39 -5.26
CA PRO A 159 -22.42 -61.33 -4.32
C PRO A 159 -21.91 -61.66 -2.92
N ASN A 160 -21.38 -60.67 -2.21
CA ASN A 160 -20.90 -60.87 -0.84
C ASN A 160 -22.08 -61.34 0.02
N PRO A 161 -22.04 -62.53 0.66
CA PRO A 161 -23.15 -63.03 1.47
C PRO A 161 -23.53 -62.10 2.64
N TYR A 162 -22.64 -61.17 3.02
CA TYR A 162 -22.90 -60.12 4.02
C TYR A 162 -23.50 -58.83 3.46
N SER A 163 -23.60 -58.62 2.14
CA SER A 163 -24.17 -57.37 1.58
C SER A 163 -25.67 -57.21 1.84
N ARG A 164 -26.36 -58.26 2.29
CA ARG A 164 -27.78 -58.21 2.69
C ARG A 164 -28.04 -57.52 4.03
N PHE A 165 -26.98 -57.26 4.80
CA PHE A 165 -27.04 -56.67 6.13
C PHE A 165 -26.48 -55.23 6.18
N ALA A 166 -26.14 -54.67 5.01
CA ALA A 166 -25.66 -53.30 4.86
C ALA A 166 -26.81 -52.35 4.48
#